data_AF-A0A925PKL4-F1
#
_entry.id   AF-A0A925PKL4-F1
#
_cell.length_a   1.000
_cell.length_b   1.000
_cell.length_c   1.000
_cell.angle_alpha   90.00
_cell.angle_beta   90.00
_cell.angle_gamma   90.00
#
_symmetry.space_group_name_H-M   'P 1'
#
loop_
_entity.id
_entity.type
_entity.pdbx_description
1 polymer ?
#
loop_
_entity_poly.entity_id
_entity_poly.type
_entity_poly.pdbx_seq_one_letter_code
_entity_poly.pdbx_strand_id
1 'polypeptide(L)'
;MSRKKLLFIGIDGMDPVITERLMAAGELPHFSRLRSEGHYSRLATVNPPQSPVVWASIATGLNPGGHGIYDFIHRDPATYRPYLSLVRQEKGKFLNPVEAPTFWEKAAAKGIPATIIKWPVAFPPKACDANVLAGLGVPDIKGNLGLYSLFTTDSSVSGEGKKGHIIHLEQRGERLIGQIPGPWTASLTTRKEATVPLEIQRTDGGIICRTGKTTFPLALGAWSEWHGLPFDAGFFRNITGHARFLLQSLEPHISLYMTPVNVPYESSEMRISTPPNFADELKNSIGPFATLGLAEDTNALGDEVLNEDEFLQFCNDLVDERERMLFHELGRFREGILACVFDTLDRIQHMFWRFIDQSHPSHEPESAQRYRYVIDDAYRRMDGIIAKVLKDMPADTELIICSDHGFSSFRRA
;
A
#
# COMPACT_ATOMS: atom_id res chain seq x y z
N MET A 1 2.49 4.30 -38.33
CA MET A 1 3.73 4.43 -37.54
C MET A 1 3.46 3.84 -36.16
N SER A 2 4.33 2.96 -35.66
CA SER A 2 4.27 2.52 -34.25
C SER A 2 4.27 3.75 -33.35
N ARG A 3 3.31 3.88 -32.43
CA ARG A 3 3.32 4.99 -31.46
C ARG A 3 4.44 4.73 -30.45
N LYS A 4 5.14 5.81 -30.05
CA LYS A 4 6.22 5.73 -29.06
C LYS A 4 5.74 5.08 -27.76
N LYS A 5 6.64 4.36 -27.10
CA LYS A 5 6.43 3.73 -25.79
C LYS A 5 7.14 4.53 -24.71
N LEU A 6 6.43 4.84 -23.64
CA LEU A 6 6.96 5.43 -22.42
C LEU A 6 6.73 4.48 -21.24
N LEU A 7 7.80 4.05 -20.59
CA LEU A 7 7.76 3.37 -19.30
C LEU A 7 8.14 4.36 -18.20
N PHE A 8 7.26 4.56 -17.22
CA PHE A 8 7.48 5.42 -16.08
C PHE A 8 7.51 4.59 -14.79
N ILE A 9 8.64 4.59 -14.09
CA ILE A 9 8.78 3.96 -12.77
C ILE A 9 8.89 5.04 -11.71
N GLY A 10 7.88 5.11 -10.85
CA GLY A 10 7.89 5.96 -9.67
C GLY A 10 8.48 5.23 -8.46
N ILE A 11 9.34 5.88 -7.68
CA ILE A 11 9.89 5.34 -6.43
C ILE A 11 9.75 6.40 -5.33
N ASP A 12 8.72 6.25 -4.50
CA ASP A 12 8.37 7.14 -3.39
C ASP A 12 9.51 7.16 -2.35
N GLY A 13 9.90 8.36 -1.92
CA GLY A 13 10.92 8.57 -0.91
C GLY A 13 12.36 8.23 -1.31
N MET A 14 12.65 7.84 -2.56
CA MET A 14 14.03 7.54 -2.99
C MET A 14 14.94 8.79 -3.00
N ASP A 15 15.74 8.95 -1.95
CA ASP A 15 16.61 10.10 -1.74
C ASP A 15 17.84 10.10 -2.67
N PRO A 16 18.15 11.21 -3.35
CA PRO A 16 19.30 11.28 -4.24
C PRO A 16 20.65 11.20 -3.52
N VAL A 17 20.76 11.63 -2.26
CA VAL A 17 22.02 11.54 -1.49
C VAL A 17 22.33 10.08 -1.17
N ILE A 18 21.33 9.31 -0.74
CA ILE A 18 21.50 7.86 -0.52
C ILE A 18 21.81 7.16 -1.84
N THR A 19 21.03 7.46 -2.89
CA THR A 19 21.22 6.86 -4.22
C THR A 19 22.64 7.09 -4.74
N GLU A 20 23.15 8.33 -4.66
CA GLU A 20 24.50 8.66 -5.11
C GLU A 20 25.59 8.01 -4.27
N ARG A 21 25.41 7.94 -2.94
CA ARG A 21 26.34 7.22 -2.05
C ARG A 21 26.45 5.75 -2.44
N LEU A 22 25.32 5.08 -2.65
CA LEU A 22 25.29 3.64 -2.97
C LEU A 22 25.77 3.37 -4.41
N MET A 23 25.49 4.25 -5.38
CA MET A 23 26.11 4.17 -6.72
C MET A 23 27.65 4.31 -6.62
N ALA A 24 28.15 5.27 -5.85
CA ALA A 24 29.59 5.46 -5.68
C ALA A 24 30.28 4.27 -4.97
N ALA A 25 29.54 3.55 -4.11
CA ALA A 25 29.99 2.30 -3.48
C ALA A 25 29.91 1.07 -4.41
N GLY A 26 29.36 1.21 -5.63
CA GLY A 26 29.18 0.11 -6.58
C GLY A 26 27.98 -0.80 -6.26
N GLU A 27 27.08 -0.36 -5.37
CA GLU A 27 25.96 -1.17 -4.87
C GLU A 27 24.66 -1.00 -5.67
N LEU A 28 24.59 0.05 -6.50
CA LEU A 28 23.48 0.30 -7.43
C LEU A 28 24.00 0.36 -8.88
N PRO A 29 24.50 -0.76 -9.43
CA PRO A 29 25.13 -0.78 -10.76
C PRO A 29 24.16 -0.43 -11.89
N HIS A 30 22.86 -0.74 -11.77
CA HIS A 30 21.89 -0.47 -12.84
C HIS A 30 21.46 0.99 -12.86
N PHE A 31 21.28 1.61 -11.68
CA PHE A 31 21.15 3.07 -11.58
C PHE A 31 22.41 3.79 -12.07
N SER A 32 23.60 3.28 -11.75
CA SER A 32 24.87 3.84 -12.24
C SER A 32 24.95 3.80 -13.77
N ARG A 33 24.55 2.67 -14.37
CA ARG A 33 24.44 2.50 -15.82
C ARG A 33 23.47 3.51 -16.42
N LEU A 34 22.25 3.63 -15.89
CA LEU A 34 21.24 4.58 -16.35
C LEU A 34 21.72 6.03 -16.27
N ARG A 35 22.42 6.40 -15.19
CA ARG A 35 23.03 7.72 -15.05
C ARG A 35 24.09 7.98 -16.12
N SER A 36 24.86 6.97 -16.51
CA SER A 36 25.93 7.10 -17.52
C SER A 36 25.44 7.09 -18.97
N GLU A 37 24.40 6.30 -19.27
CA GLU A 37 23.85 6.14 -20.62
C GLU A 37 22.73 7.15 -20.93
N GLY A 38 22.07 7.69 -19.90
CA GLY A 38 20.94 8.59 -20.00
C GLY A 38 21.18 9.96 -19.38
N HIS A 39 20.14 10.51 -18.75
CA HIS A 39 20.19 11.78 -18.04
C HIS A 39 19.81 11.59 -16.58
N TYR A 40 20.57 12.21 -15.68
CA TYR A 40 20.31 12.22 -14.24
C TYR A 40 20.35 13.66 -13.75
N SER A 41 19.31 14.08 -13.03
CA SER A 41 19.25 15.38 -12.37
C SER A 41 18.50 15.28 -11.05
N ARG A 42 19.00 16.00 -10.05
CA ARG A 42 18.20 16.33 -8.86
C ARG A 42 17.19 17.40 -9.27
N LEU A 43 15.94 17.25 -8.84
CA LEU A 43 14.87 18.21 -9.10
C LEU A 43 14.43 18.86 -7.79
N ALA A 44 14.00 20.12 -7.87
CA ALA A 44 13.31 20.75 -6.75
C ALA A 44 11.91 20.13 -6.62
N THR A 45 11.52 19.78 -5.41
CA THR A 45 10.18 19.27 -5.11
C THR A 45 9.21 20.42 -4.81
N VAL A 46 7.91 20.10 -4.76
CA VAL A 46 6.87 21.08 -4.40
C VAL A 46 6.81 21.32 -2.90
N ASN A 47 6.17 22.41 -2.48
CA ASN A 47 5.98 22.76 -1.08
C ASN A 47 4.47 22.70 -0.72
N PRO A 48 4.06 21.85 0.25
CA PRO A 48 4.90 20.99 1.09
C PRO A 48 5.37 19.70 0.36
N PRO A 49 6.55 19.18 0.71
CA PRO A 49 7.13 17.98 0.10
C PRO A 49 6.52 16.70 0.69
N GLN A 50 5.23 16.50 0.49
CA GLN A 50 4.49 15.33 0.96
C GLN A 50 4.04 14.48 -0.24
N SER A 51 4.13 13.14 -0.13
CA SER A 51 3.78 12.21 -1.22
C SER A 51 2.50 12.59 -1.97
N PRO A 52 1.33 12.84 -1.33
CA PRO A 52 0.11 13.18 -2.08
C PRO A 52 0.20 14.48 -2.88
N VAL A 53 0.95 15.45 -2.37
CA VAL A 53 1.13 16.75 -3.03
C VAL A 53 2.04 16.61 -4.24
N VAL A 54 3.18 15.93 -4.06
CA VAL A 54 4.18 15.75 -5.12
C VAL A 54 3.64 14.82 -6.22
N TRP A 55 3.02 13.69 -5.89
CA TRP A 55 2.48 12.78 -6.90
C TRP A 55 1.30 13.36 -7.68
N ALA A 56 0.49 14.23 -7.06
CA ALA A 56 -0.52 15.01 -7.78
C ALA A 56 0.11 16.05 -8.71
N SER A 57 1.21 16.68 -8.29
CA SER A 57 1.99 17.60 -9.14
C SER A 57 2.61 16.86 -10.34
N ILE A 58 3.24 15.71 -10.14
CA ILE A 58 3.79 14.86 -11.21
C ILE A 58 2.67 14.42 -12.17
N ALA A 59 1.52 14.00 -11.64
CA ALA A 59 0.40 13.54 -12.44
C ALA A 59 -0.16 14.65 -13.34
N THR A 60 -0.21 15.90 -12.87
CA THR A 60 -0.96 16.98 -13.53
C THR A 60 -0.07 17.97 -14.28
N GLY A 61 1.20 18.08 -13.89
CA GLY A 61 2.13 19.13 -14.31
C GLY A 61 1.83 20.49 -13.66
N LEU A 62 1.08 20.52 -12.57
CA LEU A 62 0.67 21.74 -11.86
C LEU A 62 1.24 21.75 -10.44
N ASN A 63 1.24 22.93 -9.81
CA ASN A 63 1.56 23.08 -8.39
C ASN A 63 0.30 22.83 -7.52
N PRO A 64 0.41 22.85 -6.17
CA PRO A 64 -0.71 22.58 -5.26
C PRO A 64 -1.97 23.42 -5.52
N GLY A 65 -1.79 24.70 -5.89
CA GLY A 65 -2.90 25.59 -6.25
C GLY A 65 -3.63 25.21 -7.53
N GLY A 66 -2.99 24.45 -8.42
CA GLY A 66 -3.59 24.00 -9.67
C GLY A 66 -4.29 22.63 -9.59
N HIS A 67 -3.82 21.72 -8.73
CA HIS A 67 -4.41 20.39 -8.58
C HIS A 67 -5.26 20.20 -7.31
N GLY A 68 -5.21 21.13 -6.36
CA GLY A 68 -6.10 21.16 -5.18
C GLY A 68 -5.65 20.27 -4.01
N ILE A 69 -4.45 19.69 -4.06
CA ILE A 69 -3.91 18.85 -2.98
C ILE A 69 -2.80 19.62 -2.28
N TYR A 70 -2.99 19.91 -0.98
CA TYR A 70 -2.07 20.75 -0.21
C TYR A 70 -1.39 20.02 0.94
N ASP A 71 -1.96 18.91 1.43
CA ASP A 71 -1.46 18.12 2.55
C ASP A 71 -2.18 16.75 2.59
N PHE A 72 -1.78 15.82 3.45
CA PHE A 72 -2.59 14.65 3.86
C PHE A 72 -3.89 15.04 4.58
N ILE A 73 -3.93 16.20 5.24
CA ILE A 73 -5.10 16.70 5.97
C ILE A 73 -5.57 18.04 5.39
N HIS A 74 -6.83 18.12 5.02
CA HIS A 74 -7.49 19.38 4.70
C HIS A 74 -8.28 19.91 5.89
N ARG A 75 -8.47 21.22 5.93
CA ARG A 75 -9.39 21.88 6.86
C ARG A 75 -10.61 22.37 6.10
N ASP A 76 -11.79 22.00 6.55
CA ASP A 76 -13.04 22.59 6.07
C ASP A 76 -13.05 24.10 6.45
N PRO A 77 -13.15 25.03 5.49
CA PRO A 77 -13.12 26.45 5.79
C PRO A 77 -14.36 26.94 6.56
N ALA A 78 -15.50 26.24 6.45
CA ALA A 78 -16.73 26.59 7.14
C ALA A 78 -16.76 26.05 8.58
N THR A 79 -16.32 24.81 8.79
CA THR A 79 -16.40 24.13 10.10
C THR A 79 -15.08 24.06 10.87
N TYR A 80 -13.97 24.39 10.21
CA TYR A 80 -12.60 24.26 10.74
C TYR A 80 -12.19 22.83 11.11
N ARG A 81 -13.00 21.83 10.78
CA ARG A 81 -12.69 20.42 11.08
C ARG A 81 -11.67 19.86 10.08
N PRO A 82 -10.69 19.07 10.56
CA PRO A 82 -9.81 18.35 9.67
C PRO A 82 -10.55 17.20 8.99
N TYR A 83 -10.19 16.91 7.74
CA TYR A 83 -10.57 15.71 7.01
C TYR A 83 -9.40 15.21 6.16
N LEU A 84 -9.41 13.93 5.81
CA LEU A 84 -8.34 13.33 5.01
C LEU A 84 -8.42 13.83 3.56
N SER A 85 -7.34 14.44 3.07
CA SER A 85 -7.24 14.90 1.68
C SER A 85 -7.28 13.75 0.68
N LEU A 86 -6.80 12.58 1.08
CA LEU A 86 -6.73 11.38 0.25
C LEU A 86 -8.09 10.74 -0.03
N VAL A 87 -9.06 10.96 0.86
CA VAL A 87 -10.35 10.27 0.85
C VAL A 87 -11.46 11.30 1.03
N ARG A 88 -11.89 11.90 -0.08
CA ARG A 88 -13.02 12.86 -0.09
C ARG A 88 -14.33 12.10 -0.24
N GLN A 89 -15.28 12.36 0.66
CA GLN A 89 -16.64 11.85 0.55
C GLN A 89 -17.65 12.99 0.48
N GLU A 90 -18.58 12.92 -0.46
CA GLU A 90 -19.73 13.81 -0.55
C GLU A 90 -21.00 13.02 -0.76
N LYS A 91 -22.01 13.27 0.09
CA LYS A 91 -23.31 12.58 0.04
C LYS A 91 -23.18 11.04 -0.03
N GLY A 92 -22.19 10.49 0.68
CA GLY A 92 -21.92 9.04 0.74
C GLY A 92 -21.18 8.47 -0.47
N LYS A 93 -20.64 9.30 -1.37
CA LYS A 93 -19.84 8.87 -2.52
C LYS A 93 -18.40 9.32 -2.38
N PHE A 94 -17.47 8.45 -2.72
CA PHE A 94 -16.06 8.81 -2.83
C PHE A 94 -15.82 9.64 -4.10
N LEU A 95 -15.06 10.72 -3.95
CA LEU A 95 -14.68 11.62 -5.04
C LEU A 95 -13.16 11.70 -5.11
N ASN A 96 -12.63 11.78 -6.34
CA ASN A 96 -11.21 11.99 -6.53
C ASN A 96 -10.87 13.42 -6.05
N PRO A 97 -9.91 13.60 -5.14
CA PRO A 97 -9.60 14.91 -4.60
C PRO A 97 -8.77 15.78 -5.56
N VAL A 98 -8.14 15.19 -6.60
CA VAL A 98 -7.35 15.93 -7.60
C VAL A 98 -8.29 16.63 -8.58
N GLU A 99 -8.22 17.95 -8.64
CA GLU A 99 -9.17 18.76 -9.43
C GLU A 99 -8.74 18.97 -10.89
N ALA A 100 -7.49 18.68 -11.23
CA ALA A 100 -6.94 18.85 -12.58
C ALA A 100 -6.84 17.54 -13.39
N PRO A 101 -6.84 17.60 -14.73
CA PRO A 101 -6.58 16.43 -15.57
C PRO A 101 -5.12 15.99 -15.50
N THR A 102 -4.92 14.69 -15.31
CA THR A 102 -3.61 14.04 -15.24
C THR A 102 -3.03 13.76 -16.64
N PHE A 103 -1.75 13.43 -16.73
CA PHE A 103 -1.08 13.18 -18.02
C PHE A 103 -1.67 11.95 -18.73
N TRP A 104 -2.10 10.93 -17.98
CA TRP A 104 -2.72 9.73 -18.57
C TRP A 104 -4.13 10.00 -19.05
N GLU A 105 -4.92 10.83 -18.36
CA GLU A 105 -6.22 11.29 -18.86
C GLU A 105 -6.05 12.12 -20.14
N LYS A 106 -5.06 13.03 -20.18
CA LYS A 106 -4.73 13.83 -21.37
C LYS A 106 -4.25 12.95 -22.53
N ALA A 107 -3.51 11.87 -22.25
CA ALA A 107 -3.05 10.91 -23.25
C ALA A 107 -4.23 10.10 -23.81
N ALA A 108 -5.06 9.53 -22.92
CA ALA A 108 -6.24 8.77 -23.29
C ALA A 108 -7.24 9.60 -24.13
N ALA A 109 -7.46 10.87 -23.77
CA ALA A 109 -8.30 11.79 -24.55
C ALA A 109 -7.78 12.06 -25.98
N LYS A 110 -6.48 11.83 -26.22
CA LYS A 110 -5.86 11.89 -27.57
C LYS A 110 -5.75 10.51 -28.22
N GLY A 111 -6.41 9.52 -27.64
CA GLY A 111 -6.41 8.13 -28.08
C GLY A 111 -5.10 7.38 -27.80
N ILE A 112 -4.16 7.93 -27.02
CA ILE A 112 -2.90 7.26 -26.67
C ILE A 112 -3.18 6.29 -25.51
N PRO A 113 -2.94 4.97 -25.67
CA PRO A 113 -3.16 4.01 -24.59
C PRO A 113 -2.29 4.32 -23.37
N ALA A 114 -2.87 4.17 -22.18
CA ALA A 114 -2.16 4.34 -20.93
C ALA A 114 -2.58 3.26 -19.93
N THR A 115 -1.60 2.64 -19.27
CA THR A 115 -1.78 1.71 -18.16
C THR A 115 -1.01 2.25 -16.97
N ILE A 116 -1.70 2.51 -15.86
CA ILE A 116 -1.20 3.19 -14.69
C ILE A 116 -1.44 2.29 -13.48
N ILE A 117 -0.35 1.86 -12.85
CA ILE A 117 -0.37 0.88 -11.76
C ILE A 117 -0.01 1.60 -10.46
N LYS A 118 -0.98 1.59 -9.55
CA LYS A 118 -0.86 2.04 -8.17
C LYS A 118 -0.36 3.49 -8.03
N TRP A 119 -0.86 4.38 -8.88
CA TRP A 119 -0.49 5.79 -8.79
C TRP A 119 -1.09 6.45 -7.53
N PRO A 120 -0.29 7.16 -6.71
CA PRO A 120 -0.79 7.87 -5.53
C PRO A 120 -1.83 8.94 -5.85
N VAL A 121 -2.85 9.06 -4.99
CA VAL A 121 -3.95 10.04 -5.11
C VAL A 121 -4.81 9.86 -6.38
N ALA A 122 -4.74 8.68 -7.00
CA ALA A 122 -5.64 8.34 -8.11
C ALA A 122 -7.01 7.83 -7.64
N PHE A 123 -7.27 7.65 -6.33
CA PHE A 123 -8.53 7.10 -5.83
C PHE A 123 -9.64 8.16 -5.65
N PRO A 124 -10.90 7.80 -5.98
CA PRO A 124 -11.26 6.84 -7.02
C PRO A 124 -10.78 7.34 -8.39
N PRO A 125 -10.38 6.46 -9.32
CA PRO A 125 -9.91 6.91 -10.63
C PRO A 125 -11.05 7.55 -11.41
N LYS A 126 -10.73 8.69 -12.04
CA LYS A 126 -11.64 9.38 -12.94
C LYS A 126 -11.91 8.52 -14.18
N ALA A 127 -13.14 8.54 -14.68
CA ALA A 127 -13.50 7.77 -15.85
C ALA A 127 -12.74 8.30 -17.09
N CYS A 128 -11.96 7.42 -17.72
CA CYS A 128 -11.19 7.70 -18.92
C CYS A 128 -10.86 6.38 -19.64
N ASP A 129 -10.40 6.47 -20.89
CA ASP A 129 -10.02 5.31 -21.72
C ASP A 129 -8.61 4.77 -21.40
N ALA A 130 -8.13 5.01 -20.17
CA ALA A 130 -6.90 4.42 -19.64
C ALA A 130 -7.22 3.29 -18.65
N ASN A 131 -6.29 2.35 -18.50
CA ASN A 131 -6.29 1.41 -17.39
C ASN A 131 -5.59 2.07 -16.21
N VAL A 132 -6.28 2.30 -15.09
CA VAL A 132 -5.71 2.89 -13.88
C VAL A 132 -6.09 2.02 -12.69
N LEU A 133 -5.10 1.55 -11.95
CA LEU A 133 -5.25 0.99 -10.61
C LEU A 133 -4.75 2.05 -9.62
N ALA A 134 -5.61 2.49 -8.70
CA ALA A 134 -5.25 3.51 -7.73
C ALA A 134 -4.31 2.96 -6.63
N GLY A 135 -3.35 3.79 -6.18
CA GLY A 135 -2.41 3.49 -5.11
C GLY A 135 -2.76 4.18 -3.79
N LEU A 136 -1.79 4.86 -3.18
CA LEU A 136 -1.98 5.67 -1.97
C LEU A 136 -3.27 6.51 -2.02
N GLY A 137 -4.10 6.36 -0.99
CA GLY A 137 -5.41 6.99 -0.89
C GLY A 137 -6.60 6.05 -1.14
N VAL A 138 -6.38 4.83 -1.64
CA VAL A 138 -7.40 3.77 -1.53
C VAL A 138 -7.59 3.42 -0.04
N PRO A 139 -8.81 3.48 0.51
CA PRO A 139 -9.06 3.19 1.91
C PRO A 139 -9.21 1.69 2.18
N ASP A 140 -9.33 1.33 3.46
CA ASP A 140 -9.86 0.03 3.87
C ASP A 140 -11.37 -0.07 3.61
N ILE A 141 -11.95 -1.24 3.86
CA ILE A 141 -13.38 -1.50 3.61
C ILE A 141 -14.33 -0.60 4.43
N LYS A 142 -13.84 0.07 5.47
CA LYS A 142 -14.60 1.02 6.30
C LYS A 142 -14.37 2.48 5.87
N GLY A 143 -13.46 2.74 4.93
CA GLY A 143 -13.13 4.09 4.48
C GLY A 143 -11.96 4.75 5.23
N ASN A 144 -11.21 4.01 6.05
CA ASN A 144 -10.05 4.53 6.81
C ASN A 144 -8.72 4.27 6.08
N LEU A 145 -7.61 4.74 6.65
CA LEU A 145 -6.24 4.49 6.14
C LEU A 145 -5.68 3.10 6.54
N GLY A 146 -6.52 2.16 6.95
CA GLY A 146 -6.12 0.82 7.37
C GLY A 146 -5.97 0.68 8.89
N LEU A 147 -6.84 -0.12 9.50
CA LEU A 147 -6.75 -0.54 10.90
C LEU A 147 -6.62 -2.06 10.99
N TYR A 148 -5.54 -2.56 11.59
CA TYR A 148 -5.34 -4.00 11.81
C TYR A 148 -6.28 -4.57 12.86
N SER A 149 -6.27 -5.90 12.97
CA SER A 149 -6.84 -6.62 14.12
C SER A 149 -5.82 -7.59 14.70
N LEU A 150 -5.68 -7.60 16.02
CA LEU A 150 -4.94 -8.62 16.76
C LEU A 150 -5.94 -9.51 17.50
N PHE A 151 -5.95 -10.79 17.17
CA PHE A 151 -6.73 -11.80 17.88
C PHE A 151 -5.83 -12.49 18.90
N THR A 152 -6.22 -12.47 20.18
CA THR A 152 -5.39 -13.02 21.25
C THR A 152 -6.19 -13.74 22.32
N THR A 153 -5.59 -14.76 22.95
CA THR A 153 -6.13 -15.37 24.18
C THR A 153 -5.61 -14.71 25.45
N ASP A 154 -4.64 -13.80 25.33
CA ASP A 154 -4.12 -13.05 26.47
C ASP A 154 -5.11 -11.94 26.85
N SER A 155 -5.74 -12.08 28.01
CA SER A 155 -6.69 -11.09 28.54
C SER A 155 -6.01 -9.82 29.08
N SER A 156 -4.69 -9.81 29.23
CA SER A 156 -3.93 -8.66 29.71
C SER A 156 -3.62 -7.64 28.62
N VAL A 157 -3.68 -8.04 27.34
CA VAL A 157 -3.42 -7.15 26.20
C VAL A 157 -4.58 -6.17 26.03
N SER A 158 -4.35 -4.90 26.29
CA SER A 158 -5.33 -3.83 26.09
C SER A 158 -5.19 -3.20 24.70
N GLY A 159 -6.32 -2.74 24.14
CA GLY A 159 -6.36 -1.88 22.96
C GLY A 159 -6.24 -0.39 23.27
N GLU A 160 -6.16 -0.01 24.55
CA GLU A 160 -6.02 1.39 24.95
C GLU A 160 -4.71 1.99 24.39
N GLY A 161 -4.83 3.13 23.71
CA GLY A 161 -3.70 3.81 23.07
C GLY A 161 -3.27 3.24 21.71
N LYS A 162 -3.76 2.06 21.32
CA LYS A 162 -3.47 1.44 20.02
C LYS A 162 -4.39 1.95 18.92
N LYS A 163 -3.90 1.96 17.69
CA LYS A 163 -4.66 2.34 16.50
C LYS A 163 -5.58 1.21 16.03
N GLY A 164 -5.11 -0.03 16.10
CA GLY A 164 -5.85 -1.21 15.63
C GLY A 164 -6.85 -1.79 16.64
N HIS A 165 -7.48 -2.90 16.28
CA HIS A 165 -8.46 -3.60 17.10
C HIS A 165 -7.80 -4.75 17.86
N ILE A 166 -7.99 -4.81 19.19
CA ILE A 166 -7.61 -5.98 19.99
C ILE A 166 -8.86 -6.81 20.27
N ILE A 167 -8.84 -8.08 19.88
CA ILE A 167 -9.98 -8.99 19.90
C ILE A 167 -9.61 -10.21 20.73
N HIS A 168 -10.24 -10.35 21.90
CA HIS A 168 -10.01 -11.50 22.76
C HIS A 168 -10.79 -12.72 22.25
N LEU A 169 -10.10 -13.84 22.09
CA LEU A 169 -10.67 -15.10 21.62
C LEU A 169 -11.33 -15.85 22.79
N GLU A 170 -12.54 -16.33 22.56
CA GLU A 170 -13.28 -17.17 23.53
C GLU A 170 -12.96 -18.65 23.29
N GLN A 171 -12.58 -19.38 24.34
CA GLN A 171 -12.44 -20.83 24.27
C GLN A 171 -13.83 -21.50 24.29
N ARG A 172 -14.14 -22.31 23.26
CA ARG A 172 -15.35 -23.15 23.16
C ARG A 172 -14.97 -24.58 22.77
N GLY A 173 -14.92 -25.47 23.76
CA GLY A 173 -14.41 -26.83 23.56
C GLY A 173 -12.95 -26.79 23.13
N GLU A 174 -12.61 -27.42 22.00
CA GLU A 174 -11.25 -27.43 21.45
C GLU A 174 -10.95 -26.23 20.52
N ARG A 175 -11.93 -25.35 20.29
CA ARG A 175 -11.80 -24.21 19.37
C ARG A 175 -11.74 -22.89 20.12
N LEU A 176 -11.06 -21.94 19.49
CA LEU A 176 -11.06 -20.54 19.86
C LEU A 176 -11.94 -19.77 18.88
N ILE A 177 -12.79 -18.88 19.39
CA ILE A 177 -13.81 -18.19 18.61
C ILE A 177 -13.61 -16.68 18.74
N GLY A 178 -13.64 -15.99 17.60
CA GLY A 178 -13.60 -14.53 17.50
C GLY A 178 -14.55 -14.01 16.42
N GLN A 179 -14.58 -12.69 16.26
CA GLN A 179 -15.34 -12.01 15.22
C GLN A 179 -14.43 -11.05 14.47
N ILE A 180 -14.34 -11.21 13.15
CA ILE A 180 -13.61 -10.29 12.29
C ILE A 180 -14.49 -9.08 12.01
N PRO A 181 -14.05 -7.85 12.36
CA PRO A 181 -14.81 -6.64 12.10
C PRO A 181 -14.79 -6.30 10.60
N GLY A 182 -15.93 -5.84 10.08
CA GLY A 182 -16.16 -5.60 8.66
C GLY A 182 -16.72 -4.22 8.34
N PRO A 183 -17.31 -4.02 7.15
CA PRO A 183 -17.88 -2.74 6.76
C PRO A 183 -19.08 -2.32 7.63
N TRP A 184 -19.36 -1.02 7.61
CA TRP A 184 -20.60 -0.48 8.17
C TRP A 184 -21.80 -0.84 7.27
N THR A 185 -22.83 -1.41 7.86
CA THR A 185 -24.10 -1.76 7.19
C THR A 185 -25.22 -0.83 7.62
N ALA A 186 -26.12 -0.53 6.69
CA ALA A 186 -27.30 0.28 6.95
C ALA A 186 -28.41 -0.60 7.55
N SER A 187 -28.84 -0.29 8.77
CA SER A 187 -30.13 -0.70 9.32
C SER A 187 -31.07 0.51 9.35
N LEU A 188 -32.39 0.27 9.30
CA LEU A 188 -33.46 1.27 9.22
C LEU A 188 -33.38 2.38 10.29
N THR A 189 -32.65 2.15 11.39
CA THR A 189 -32.52 3.11 12.51
C THR A 189 -31.09 3.29 13.05
N THR A 190 -30.13 2.44 12.68
CA THR A 190 -28.75 2.46 13.21
C THR A 190 -27.74 1.97 12.17
N ARG A 191 -26.48 2.41 12.26
CA ARG A 191 -25.36 1.73 11.57
C ARG A 191 -24.90 0.55 12.42
N LYS A 192 -24.80 -0.63 11.83
CA LYS A 192 -24.24 -1.82 12.48
C LYS A 192 -22.99 -2.27 11.74
N GLU A 193 -21.94 -2.61 12.48
CA GLU A 193 -20.75 -3.24 11.90
C GLU A 193 -21.08 -4.69 11.50
N ALA A 194 -20.81 -5.05 10.24
CA ALA A 194 -20.85 -6.46 9.82
C ALA A 194 -19.66 -7.20 10.40
N THR A 195 -19.84 -8.49 10.71
CA THR A 195 -18.76 -9.34 11.19
C THR A 195 -18.73 -10.68 10.46
N VAL A 196 -17.55 -11.29 10.41
CA VAL A 196 -17.36 -12.67 9.97
C VAL A 196 -16.86 -13.51 11.15
N PRO A 197 -17.49 -14.65 11.49
CA PRO A 197 -16.97 -15.54 12.52
C PRO A 197 -15.57 -16.05 12.16
N LEU A 198 -14.68 -16.02 13.13
CA LEU A 198 -13.36 -16.65 13.07
C LEU A 198 -13.32 -17.81 14.05
N GLU A 199 -13.08 -19.01 13.55
CA GLU A 199 -12.77 -20.18 14.38
C GLU A 199 -11.31 -20.59 14.20
N ILE A 200 -10.62 -20.83 15.30
CA ILE A 200 -9.22 -21.26 15.32
C ILE A 200 -9.14 -22.61 16.03
N GLN A 201 -8.47 -23.57 15.39
CA GLN A 201 -8.14 -24.85 15.95
C GLN A 201 -6.62 -25.00 16.00
N ARG A 202 -6.04 -25.29 17.17
CA ARG A 202 -4.60 -25.55 17.30
C ARG A 202 -4.23 -26.84 16.57
N THR A 203 -3.02 -26.86 16.03
CA THR A 203 -2.38 -28.02 15.39
C THR A 203 -0.94 -28.12 15.86
N ASP A 204 -0.24 -29.20 15.50
CA ASP A 204 1.20 -29.31 15.75
C ASP A 204 1.96 -28.25 14.93
N GLY A 205 2.60 -27.30 15.61
CA GLY A 205 3.36 -26.21 15.00
C GLY A 205 2.56 -25.05 14.36
N GLY A 206 1.23 -25.00 14.53
CA GLY A 206 0.42 -23.94 13.93
C GLY A 206 -1.06 -23.98 14.30
N ILE A 207 -1.91 -23.36 13.47
CA ILE A 207 -3.37 -23.36 13.60
C ILE A 207 -4.07 -23.68 12.27
N ILE A 208 -5.35 -24.03 12.36
CA ILE A 208 -6.30 -23.99 11.25
C ILE A 208 -7.31 -22.89 11.54
N CYS A 209 -7.37 -21.89 10.64
CA CYS A 209 -8.35 -20.81 10.67
C CYS A 209 -9.56 -21.14 9.80
N ARG A 210 -10.76 -20.81 10.27
CA ARG A 210 -12.01 -20.88 9.51
C ARG A 210 -12.72 -19.53 9.55
N THR A 211 -12.96 -18.94 8.38
CA THR A 211 -13.64 -17.64 8.22
C THR A 211 -14.69 -17.73 7.12
N GLY A 212 -15.98 -17.71 7.49
CA GLY A 212 -17.06 -17.92 6.52
C GLY A 212 -16.95 -19.30 5.83
N LYS A 213 -16.69 -19.32 4.52
CA LYS A 213 -16.49 -20.57 3.74
C LYS A 213 -15.03 -20.95 3.55
N THR A 214 -14.10 -20.10 4.00
CA THR A 214 -12.66 -20.30 3.82
C THR A 214 -12.09 -21.05 5.02
N THR A 215 -11.29 -22.08 4.77
CA THR A 215 -10.51 -22.80 5.79
C THR A 215 -9.07 -22.89 5.30
N PHE A 216 -8.11 -22.51 6.14
CA PHE A 216 -6.69 -22.53 5.78
C PHE A 216 -5.80 -22.84 6.99
N PRO A 217 -4.70 -23.59 6.80
CA PRO A 217 -3.68 -23.76 7.82
C PRO A 217 -2.77 -22.52 7.89
N LEU A 218 -2.21 -22.25 9.07
CA LEU A 218 -1.23 -21.19 9.27
C LEU A 218 -0.17 -21.66 10.28
N ALA A 219 1.08 -21.74 9.83
CA ALA A 219 2.21 -22.12 10.67
C ALA A 219 2.67 -20.96 11.55
N LEU A 220 3.28 -21.25 12.70
CA LEU A 220 3.89 -20.23 13.55
C LEU A 220 4.97 -19.45 12.78
N GLY A 221 4.91 -18.11 12.85
CA GLY A 221 5.80 -17.18 12.16
C GLY A 221 5.50 -16.99 10.67
N ALA A 222 4.48 -17.66 10.12
CA ALA A 222 4.14 -17.56 8.70
C ALA A 222 3.01 -16.56 8.44
N TRP A 223 3.16 -15.79 7.36
CA TRP A 223 2.06 -15.03 6.77
C TRP A 223 1.20 -15.94 5.88
N SER A 224 -0.13 -15.77 5.92
CA SER A 224 -1.06 -16.47 5.05
C SER A 224 -1.04 -15.88 3.62
N GLU A 225 -1.71 -16.53 2.67
CA GLU A 225 -2.14 -15.88 1.43
C GLU A 225 -3.27 -14.86 1.72
N TRP A 226 -3.67 -14.07 0.72
CA TRP A 226 -4.87 -13.24 0.83
C TRP A 226 -6.13 -14.11 0.85
N HIS A 227 -6.95 -13.94 1.89
CA HIS A 227 -8.20 -14.67 2.05
C HIS A 227 -9.41 -13.75 1.91
N GLY A 228 -10.40 -14.17 1.13
CA GLY A 228 -11.68 -13.49 1.01
C GLY A 228 -12.54 -13.64 2.27
N LEU A 229 -13.12 -12.52 2.71
CA LEU A 229 -13.93 -12.38 3.91
C LEU A 229 -15.35 -11.93 3.52
N PRO A 230 -16.35 -12.83 3.50
CA PRO A 230 -17.70 -12.51 3.05
C PRO A 230 -18.52 -11.87 4.17
N PHE A 231 -18.73 -10.56 4.09
CA PHE A 231 -19.58 -9.82 5.03
C PHE A 231 -21.02 -9.71 4.50
N ASP A 232 -22.00 -10.01 5.35
CA ASP A 232 -23.41 -9.73 5.08
C ASP A 232 -23.64 -8.21 5.18
N ALA A 233 -23.93 -7.57 4.05
CA ALA A 233 -24.19 -6.13 3.97
C ALA A 233 -25.67 -5.77 4.18
N GLY A 234 -26.50 -6.76 4.52
CA GLY A 234 -27.96 -6.63 4.59
C GLY A 234 -28.62 -6.67 3.21
N PHE A 235 -29.95 -6.76 3.19
CA PHE A 235 -30.76 -6.75 1.97
C PHE A 235 -30.31 -7.79 0.90
N PHE A 236 -29.90 -8.98 1.33
CA PHE A 236 -29.39 -10.07 0.47
C PHE A 236 -28.13 -9.72 -0.33
N ARG A 237 -27.36 -8.70 0.10
CA ARG A 237 -26.08 -8.33 -0.50
C ARG A 237 -24.93 -8.83 0.36
N ASN A 238 -23.90 -9.38 -0.29
CA ASN A 238 -22.64 -9.72 0.36
C ASN A 238 -21.52 -8.83 -0.20
N ILE A 239 -20.64 -8.37 0.67
CA ILE A 239 -19.40 -7.67 0.29
C ILE A 239 -18.23 -8.56 0.70
N THR A 240 -17.36 -8.91 -0.25
CA THR A 240 -16.21 -9.78 0.03
C THR A 240 -14.94 -8.95 0.09
N GLY A 241 -14.57 -8.51 1.30
CA GLY A 241 -13.25 -7.93 1.55
C GLY A 241 -12.16 -9.00 1.52
N HIS A 242 -10.90 -8.62 1.70
CA HIS A 242 -9.82 -9.59 1.85
C HIS A 242 -8.77 -9.12 2.86
N ALA A 243 -8.07 -10.07 3.47
CA ALA A 243 -7.02 -9.81 4.45
C ALA A 243 -5.98 -10.94 4.46
N ARG A 244 -4.80 -10.67 5.01
CA ARG A 244 -3.79 -11.67 5.38
C ARG A 244 -3.71 -11.81 6.89
N PHE A 245 -3.18 -12.95 7.33
CA PHE A 245 -3.02 -13.31 8.72
C PHE A 245 -1.55 -13.67 9.01
N LEU A 246 -1.08 -13.41 10.22
CA LEU A 246 0.23 -13.81 10.70
C LEU A 246 0.08 -14.42 12.10
N LEU A 247 0.46 -15.69 12.25
CA LEU A 247 0.48 -16.35 13.55
C LEU A 247 1.80 -16.04 14.25
N GLN A 248 1.75 -15.27 15.33
CA GLN A 248 2.95 -14.79 16.02
C GLN A 248 3.30 -15.63 17.24
N SER A 249 2.29 -16.21 17.90
CA SER A 249 2.47 -17.06 19.08
C SER A 249 1.37 -18.11 19.17
N LEU A 250 1.72 -19.28 19.73
CA LEU A 250 0.80 -20.36 20.07
C LEU A 250 0.60 -20.52 21.59
N GLU A 251 1.67 -20.32 22.36
CA GLU A 251 1.76 -20.59 23.79
C GLU A 251 2.61 -19.50 24.49
N PRO A 252 2.29 -19.11 25.73
CA PRO A 252 1.13 -19.53 26.52
C PRO A 252 -0.20 -18.96 25.99
N HIS A 253 -0.10 -17.97 25.08
CA HIS A 253 -1.24 -17.33 24.46
C HIS A 253 -1.11 -17.35 22.94
N ILE A 254 -2.24 -17.54 22.26
CA ILE A 254 -2.31 -17.30 20.82
C ILE A 254 -2.23 -15.80 20.58
N SER A 255 -1.40 -15.40 19.61
CA SER A 255 -1.40 -14.06 19.02
C SER A 255 -1.47 -14.21 17.51
N LEU A 256 -2.56 -13.74 16.91
CA LEU A 256 -2.83 -13.80 15.48
C LEU A 256 -3.10 -12.39 14.97
N TYR A 257 -2.13 -11.83 14.26
CA TYR A 257 -2.30 -10.57 13.55
C TYR A 257 -3.13 -10.79 12.28
N MET A 258 -3.94 -9.79 11.92
CA MET A 258 -4.67 -9.71 10.65
C MET A 258 -4.53 -8.30 10.10
N THR A 259 -4.19 -8.20 8.81
CA THR A 259 -4.14 -6.91 8.10
C THR A 259 -5.50 -6.21 8.13
N PRO A 260 -5.55 -4.89 7.86
CA PRO A 260 -6.83 -4.24 7.58
C PRO A 260 -7.61 -4.97 6.49
N VAL A 261 -8.94 -4.95 6.60
CA VAL A 261 -9.80 -5.55 5.56
C VAL A 261 -9.78 -4.66 4.33
N ASN A 262 -9.22 -5.19 3.26
CA ASN A 262 -9.05 -4.53 1.97
C ASN A 262 -10.38 -4.53 1.19
N VAL A 263 -10.56 -3.51 0.35
CA VAL A 263 -11.75 -3.30 -0.51
C VAL A 263 -11.83 -4.39 -1.58
N PRO A 264 -13.01 -4.92 -1.94
CA PRO A 264 -13.15 -5.86 -3.05
C PRO A 264 -12.61 -5.29 -4.38
N TYR A 265 -11.99 -6.14 -5.21
CA TYR A 265 -11.42 -5.72 -6.50
C TYR A 265 -12.47 -5.17 -7.46
N GLU A 266 -13.68 -5.72 -7.39
CA GLU A 266 -14.85 -5.43 -8.21
C GLU A 266 -15.81 -4.37 -7.58
N SER A 267 -15.37 -3.70 -6.51
CA SER A 267 -16.22 -2.77 -5.75
C SER A 267 -16.75 -1.61 -6.61
N SER A 268 -18.08 -1.49 -6.69
CA SER A 268 -18.76 -0.37 -7.38
C SER A 268 -18.82 0.91 -6.54
N GLU A 269 -18.78 0.79 -5.20
CA GLU A 269 -18.86 1.92 -4.28
C GLU A 269 -17.49 2.56 -4.05
N MET A 270 -16.49 1.72 -3.76
CA MET A 270 -15.09 2.11 -3.60
C MET A 270 -14.31 1.68 -4.84
N ARG A 271 -14.56 2.33 -5.97
CA ARG A 271 -13.89 2.00 -7.24
C ARG A 271 -12.40 2.24 -7.12
N ILE A 272 -11.61 1.17 -7.09
CA ILE A 272 -10.14 1.24 -7.03
C ILE A 272 -9.49 1.24 -8.41
N SER A 273 -10.24 0.96 -9.47
CA SER A 273 -9.73 0.94 -10.84
C SER A 273 -10.69 1.53 -11.88
N THR A 274 -10.13 1.97 -13.00
CA THR A 274 -10.86 2.24 -14.26
C THR A 274 -10.12 1.52 -15.39
N PRO A 275 -10.80 0.83 -16.33
CA PRO A 275 -12.21 0.45 -16.23
C PRO A 275 -12.48 -0.39 -14.96
N PRO A 276 -13.74 -0.46 -14.46
CA PRO A 276 -14.04 -1.04 -13.14
C PRO A 276 -13.57 -2.50 -12.92
N ASN A 277 -13.40 -3.26 -14.00
CA ASN A 277 -12.93 -4.65 -14.00
C ASN A 277 -11.40 -4.79 -14.01
N PHE A 278 -10.63 -3.71 -14.21
CA PHE A 278 -9.18 -3.81 -14.40
C PHE A 278 -8.46 -4.42 -13.18
N ALA A 279 -8.86 -4.06 -11.96
CA ALA A 279 -8.29 -4.65 -10.74
C ALA A 279 -8.58 -6.17 -10.64
N ASP A 280 -9.78 -6.62 -11.00
CA ASP A 280 -10.14 -8.04 -10.98
C ASP A 280 -9.40 -8.83 -12.07
N GLU A 281 -9.23 -8.26 -13.26
CA GLU A 281 -8.43 -8.84 -14.34
C GLU A 281 -6.96 -9.04 -13.94
N LEU A 282 -6.36 -8.04 -13.30
CA LEU A 282 -5.01 -8.16 -12.74
C LEU A 282 -4.96 -9.29 -11.71
N LYS A 283 -5.89 -9.31 -10.75
CA LYS A 283 -5.95 -10.34 -9.71
C LYS A 283 -6.06 -11.74 -10.30
N ASN A 284 -6.89 -11.93 -11.31
CA ASN A 284 -7.06 -13.22 -12.00
C ASN A 284 -5.80 -13.64 -12.78
N SER A 285 -4.94 -12.68 -13.16
CA SER A 285 -3.73 -12.95 -13.94
C SER A 285 -2.50 -13.21 -13.06
N ILE A 286 -2.32 -12.44 -11.99
CA ILE A 286 -1.09 -12.47 -11.17
C ILE A 286 -1.32 -13.05 -9.76
N GLY A 287 -2.57 -13.34 -9.41
CA GLY A 287 -2.98 -13.71 -8.06
C GLY A 287 -3.45 -12.49 -7.24
N PRO A 288 -4.00 -12.74 -6.04
CA PRO A 288 -4.43 -11.68 -5.12
C PRO A 288 -3.29 -10.74 -4.71
N PHE A 289 -3.66 -9.49 -4.42
CA PHE A 289 -2.77 -8.42 -3.99
C PHE A 289 -3.49 -7.42 -3.08
N ALA A 290 -2.76 -6.65 -2.28
CA ALA A 290 -3.33 -5.61 -1.43
C ALA A 290 -4.03 -4.53 -2.26
N THR A 291 -5.30 -4.20 -1.97
CA THR A 291 -5.96 -3.04 -2.60
C THR A 291 -5.77 -1.76 -1.80
N LEU A 292 -5.57 -1.85 -0.49
CA LEU A 292 -5.34 -0.72 0.42
C LEU A 292 -4.16 0.13 -0.09
N GLY A 293 -4.31 1.45 -0.05
CA GLY A 293 -3.31 2.38 -0.58
C GLY A 293 -2.10 2.57 0.34
N LEU A 294 -2.25 2.27 1.62
CA LEU A 294 -1.19 2.27 2.63
C LEU A 294 -1.19 0.89 3.31
N ALA A 295 -0.65 -0.11 2.63
CA ALA A 295 -0.76 -1.49 3.05
C ALA A 295 0.31 -1.88 4.09
N GLU A 296 1.51 -1.31 3.99
CA GLU A 296 2.57 -1.45 4.99
C GLU A 296 2.09 -0.91 6.33
N ASP A 297 1.81 -1.81 7.27
CA ASP A 297 1.11 -1.45 8.50
C ASP A 297 2.03 -0.81 9.55
N THR A 298 2.38 0.45 9.30
CA THR A 298 3.20 1.24 10.22
C THR A 298 2.51 1.47 11.56
N ASN A 299 1.18 1.40 11.61
CA ASN A 299 0.43 1.49 12.86
C ASN A 299 0.67 0.23 13.71
N ALA A 300 0.59 -0.96 13.13
CA ALA A 300 0.85 -2.20 13.85
C ALA A 300 2.30 -2.29 14.34
N LEU A 301 3.27 -1.82 13.56
CA LEU A 301 4.66 -1.72 14.00
C LEU A 301 4.82 -0.70 15.14
N GLY A 302 4.23 0.49 15.00
CA GLY A 302 4.28 1.54 16.03
C GLY A 302 3.56 1.19 17.32
N ASP A 303 2.51 0.36 17.25
CA ASP A 303 1.76 -0.17 18.39
C ASP A 303 2.42 -1.43 19.01
N GLU A 304 3.61 -1.82 18.52
CA GLU A 304 4.36 -3.02 18.92
C GLU A 304 3.53 -4.32 18.78
N VAL A 305 2.61 -4.34 17.81
CA VAL A 305 1.85 -5.54 17.44
C VAL A 305 2.61 -6.35 16.42
N LEU A 306 3.24 -5.71 15.43
CA LEU A 306 4.23 -6.35 14.57
C LEU A 306 5.63 -6.01 15.08
N ASN A 307 6.56 -6.95 15.00
CA ASN A 307 7.99 -6.65 15.12
C ASN A 307 8.59 -6.23 13.77
N GLU A 308 9.85 -5.80 13.77
CA GLU A 308 10.53 -5.32 12.55
C GLU A 308 10.64 -6.39 11.46
N ASP A 309 10.96 -7.64 11.81
CA ASP A 309 11.13 -8.70 10.81
C ASP A 309 9.80 -9.05 10.16
N GLU A 310 8.73 -9.11 10.95
CA GLU A 310 7.37 -9.38 10.47
C GLU A 310 6.89 -8.26 9.54
N PHE A 311 7.15 -7.01 9.91
CA PHE A 311 6.86 -5.85 9.07
C PHE A 311 7.69 -5.83 7.78
N LEU A 312 8.99 -6.15 7.86
CA LEU A 312 9.88 -6.19 6.69
C LEU A 312 9.50 -7.32 5.72
N GLN A 313 9.12 -8.49 6.25
CA GLN A 313 8.60 -9.57 5.42
C GLN A 313 7.36 -9.10 4.65
N PHE A 314 6.43 -8.42 5.32
CA PHE A 314 5.22 -7.92 4.65
C PHE A 314 5.53 -6.83 3.62
N CYS A 315 6.47 -5.92 3.91
CA CYS A 315 6.96 -4.95 2.94
C CYS A 315 7.54 -5.63 1.68
N ASN A 316 8.33 -6.69 1.86
CA ASN A 316 8.89 -7.43 0.73
C ASN A 316 7.79 -8.11 -0.10
N ASP A 317 6.80 -8.73 0.55
CA ASP A 317 5.65 -9.34 -0.14
C ASP A 317 4.87 -8.31 -0.97
N LEU A 318 4.68 -7.08 -0.46
CA LEU A 318 4.01 -5.99 -1.17
C LEU A 318 4.82 -5.48 -2.38
N VAL A 319 6.15 -5.43 -2.26
CA VAL A 319 7.05 -5.14 -3.40
C VAL A 319 6.95 -6.26 -4.44
N ASP A 320 6.89 -7.52 -4.04
CA ASP A 320 6.74 -8.67 -4.94
C ASP A 320 5.38 -8.65 -5.67
N GLU A 321 4.30 -8.26 -4.99
CA GLU A 321 3.00 -8.00 -5.62
C GLU A 321 3.09 -6.90 -6.68
N ARG A 322 3.71 -5.77 -6.34
CA ARG A 322 3.89 -4.64 -7.26
C ARG A 322 4.77 -5.02 -8.46
N GLU A 323 5.82 -5.79 -8.22
CA GLU A 323 6.69 -6.33 -9.25
C GLU A 323 5.93 -7.24 -10.22
N ARG A 324 5.11 -8.17 -9.71
CA ARG A 324 4.23 -9.01 -10.56
C ARG A 324 3.29 -8.20 -11.43
N MET A 325 2.69 -7.12 -10.89
CA MET A 325 1.84 -6.21 -11.68
C MET A 325 2.62 -5.55 -12.82
N LEU A 326 3.79 -4.98 -12.50
CA LEU A 326 4.63 -4.30 -13.48
C LEU A 326 5.03 -5.24 -14.62
N PHE A 327 5.53 -6.43 -14.30
CA PHE A 327 6.02 -7.35 -15.32
C PHE A 327 4.90 -8.01 -16.14
N HIS A 328 3.72 -8.22 -15.54
CA HIS A 328 2.54 -8.65 -16.29
C HIS A 328 2.14 -7.63 -17.36
N GLU A 329 2.06 -6.36 -16.99
CA GLU A 329 1.70 -5.30 -17.95
C GLU A 329 2.86 -4.96 -18.91
N LEU A 330 4.11 -5.06 -18.48
CA LEU A 330 5.29 -4.91 -19.35
C LEU A 330 5.29 -5.95 -20.48
N GLY A 331 4.95 -7.22 -20.15
CA GLY A 331 4.81 -8.29 -21.15
C GLY A 331 3.73 -8.03 -22.20
N ARG A 332 2.73 -7.19 -21.86
CA ARG A 332 1.61 -6.79 -22.72
C ARG A 332 1.79 -5.40 -23.34
N PHE A 333 2.84 -4.68 -22.97
CA PHE A 333 3.06 -3.31 -23.41
C PHE A 333 3.47 -3.25 -24.88
N ARG A 334 2.67 -2.56 -25.71
CA ARG A 334 2.88 -2.47 -27.17
C ARG A 334 2.97 -1.05 -27.70
N GLU A 335 2.36 -0.08 -27.04
CA GLU A 335 2.40 1.34 -27.40
C GLU A 335 1.91 2.20 -26.22
N GLY A 336 2.17 3.51 -26.29
CA GLY A 336 1.61 4.47 -25.33
C GLY A 336 2.39 4.50 -24.03
N ILE A 337 1.69 4.53 -22.89
CA ILE A 337 2.29 4.73 -21.57
C ILE A 337 2.04 3.53 -20.66
N LEU A 338 3.08 3.04 -20.01
CA LEU A 338 3.00 2.16 -18.84
C LEU A 338 3.65 2.90 -17.68
N ALA A 339 2.91 3.13 -16.59
CA ALA A 339 3.45 3.74 -15.38
C ALA A 339 3.20 2.84 -14.17
N CYS A 340 4.18 2.68 -13.30
CA CYS A 340 4.06 1.92 -12.06
C CYS A 340 4.79 2.65 -10.93
N VAL A 341 4.14 2.80 -9.77
CA VAL A 341 4.74 3.44 -8.59
C VAL A 341 5.00 2.39 -7.50
N PHE A 342 6.22 2.41 -6.95
CA PHE A 342 6.63 1.68 -5.76
C PHE A 342 6.71 2.66 -4.59
N ASP A 343 6.00 2.35 -3.50
CA ASP A 343 5.80 3.21 -2.33
C ASP A 343 6.40 2.65 -1.04
N THR A 344 6.75 1.37 -1.02
CA THR A 344 7.28 0.66 0.16
C THR A 344 8.60 1.23 0.69
N LEU A 345 9.47 1.77 -0.18
CA LEU A 345 10.75 2.35 0.25
C LEU A 345 10.53 3.52 1.22
N ASP A 346 9.58 4.39 0.92
CA ASP A 346 9.17 5.49 1.79
C ASP A 346 8.74 4.99 3.18
N ARG A 347 7.94 3.91 3.22
CA ARG A 347 7.44 3.29 4.46
C ARG A 347 8.55 2.69 5.30
N ILE A 348 9.49 1.99 4.65
CA ILE A 348 10.68 1.45 5.32
C ILE A 348 11.51 2.59 5.90
N GLN A 349 11.75 3.66 5.14
CA GLN A 349 12.55 4.79 5.63
C GLN A 349 11.89 5.48 6.82
N HIS A 350 10.56 5.65 6.83
CA HIS A 350 9.82 6.17 7.99
C HIS A 350 10.10 5.37 9.27
N MET A 351 10.16 4.05 9.16
CA MET A 351 10.22 3.18 10.34
C MET A 351 11.65 2.81 10.77
N PHE A 352 12.59 2.74 9.82
CA PHE A 352 13.92 2.17 10.07
C PHE A 352 15.03 3.21 10.20
N TRP A 353 14.76 4.50 9.95
CA TRP A 353 15.76 5.54 10.15
C TRP A 353 16.24 5.62 11.61
N ARG A 354 15.38 5.20 12.56
CA ARG A 354 15.70 5.10 13.99
C ARG A 354 16.90 4.20 14.30
N PHE A 355 17.23 3.25 13.43
CA PHE A 355 18.36 2.34 13.61
C PHE A 355 19.67 2.87 13.01
N ILE A 356 19.62 3.99 12.28
CA ILE A 356 20.76 4.55 11.54
C ILE A 356 21.20 5.90 12.14
N ASP A 357 20.25 6.80 12.40
CA ASP A 357 20.58 8.11 12.97
C ASP A 357 20.59 8.06 14.50
N GLN A 358 21.79 8.22 15.10
CA GLN A 358 21.99 8.26 16.54
C GLN A 358 21.24 9.41 17.25
N SER A 359 20.89 10.46 16.51
CA SER A 359 20.12 11.60 17.02
C SER A 359 18.61 11.48 16.79
N HIS A 360 18.16 10.35 16.23
CA HIS A 360 16.74 10.08 16.08
C HIS A 360 16.07 9.97 17.47
N PRO A 361 14.90 10.57 17.71
CA PRO A 361 14.25 10.54 19.04
C PRO A 361 13.90 9.14 19.54
N SER A 362 13.70 8.21 18.62
CA SER A 362 13.44 6.79 18.92
C SER A 362 14.67 5.90 18.65
N HIS A 363 15.89 6.43 18.71
CA HIS A 363 17.10 5.64 18.46
C HIS A 363 17.23 4.51 19.49
N GLU A 364 17.42 3.28 18.99
CA GLU A 364 17.55 2.07 19.80
C GLU A 364 18.92 1.42 19.57
N PRO A 365 19.93 1.70 20.41
CA PRO A 365 21.31 1.24 20.19
C PRO A 365 21.46 -0.28 20.14
N GLU A 366 20.68 -1.01 20.93
CA GLU A 366 20.77 -2.48 21.04
C GLU A 366 20.35 -3.17 19.74
N SER A 367 19.32 -2.65 19.08
CA SER A 367 18.77 -3.20 17.82
C SER A 367 19.40 -2.55 16.58
N ALA A 368 20.07 -1.40 16.71
CA ALA A 368 20.62 -0.64 15.58
C ALA A 368 21.53 -1.48 14.69
N GLN A 369 22.39 -2.31 15.27
CA GLN A 369 23.34 -3.14 14.51
C GLN A 369 22.63 -4.15 13.58
N ARG A 370 21.46 -4.67 14.00
CA ARG A 370 20.68 -5.65 13.24
C ARG A 370 20.04 -5.03 12.00
N TYR A 371 19.52 -3.80 12.13
CA TYR A 371 18.72 -3.17 11.09
C TYR A 371 19.42 -2.03 10.32
N ARG A 372 20.70 -1.78 10.60
CA ARG A 372 21.49 -0.66 10.02
C ARG A 372 21.53 -0.60 8.49
N TYR A 373 21.32 -1.72 7.79
CA TYR A 373 21.35 -1.78 6.32
C TYR A 373 19.98 -1.92 5.68
N VAL A 374 18.89 -1.97 6.45
CA VAL A 374 17.54 -2.19 5.92
C VAL A 374 17.17 -1.15 4.86
N ILE A 375 17.52 0.13 5.08
CA ILE A 375 17.29 1.17 4.07
C ILE A 375 18.14 0.90 2.82
N ASP A 376 19.45 0.67 2.97
CA ASP A 376 20.35 0.40 1.84
C ASP A 376 19.91 -0.84 1.04
N ASP A 377 19.45 -1.90 1.71
CA ASP A 377 18.89 -3.11 1.12
C ASP A 377 17.63 -2.83 0.30
N ALA A 378 16.76 -1.92 0.76
CA ALA A 378 15.58 -1.51 0.00
C ALA A 378 15.96 -0.76 -1.30
N TYR A 379 17.03 0.05 -1.30
CA TYR A 379 17.57 0.66 -2.52
C TYR A 379 18.16 -0.41 -3.46
N ARG A 380 18.92 -1.38 -2.93
CA ARG A 380 19.44 -2.52 -3.72
C ARG A 380 18.30 -3.35 -4.33
N ARG A 381 17.18 -3.54 -3.61
CA ARG A 381 15.99 -4.21 -4.14
C ARG A 381 15.40 -3.46 -5.34
N MET A 382 15.30 -2.13 -5.26
CA MET A 382 14.86 -1.31 -6.39
C MET A 382 15.83 -1.41 -7.58
N ASP A 383 17.15 -1.35 -7.35
CA ASP A 383 18.14 -1.55 -8.42
C ASP A 383 18.00 -2.92 -9.09
N GLY A 384 17.69 -3.98 -8.33
CA GLY A 384 17.38 -5.30 -8.86
C GLY A 384 16.10 -5.36 -9.70
N ILE A 385 15.07 -4.56 -9.37
CA ILE A 385 13.86 -4.42 -10.22
C ILE A 385 14.22 -3.67 -11.50
N ILE A 386 15.01 -2.59 -11.42
CA ILE A 386 15.49 -1.86 -12.58
C ILE A 386 16.32 -2.75 -13.50
N ALA A 387 17.15 -3.64 -12.95
CA ALA A 387 17.90 -4.63 -13.72
C ALA A 387 16.98 -5.49 -14.61
N LYS A 388 15.88 -5.99 -14.04
CA LYS A 388 14.88 -6.80 -14.75
C LYS A 388 14.11 -5.95 -15.77
N VAL A 389 13.74 -4.71 -15.43
CA VAL A 389 13.11 -3.78 -16.38
C VAL A 389 14.00 -3.52 -17.59
N LEU A 390 15.28 -3.21 -17.39
CA LEU A 390 16.24 -2.97 -18.47
C LEU A 390 16.44 -4.19 -19.37
N LYS A 391 16.28 -5.40 -18.82
CA LYS A 391 16.38 -6.65 -19.55
C LYS A 391 15.13 -6.91 -20.42
N ASP A 392 13.94 -6.66 -19.87
CA ASP A 392 12.69 -7.11 -20.46
C ASP A 392 11.92 -6.00 -21.22
N MET A 393 12.29 -4.73 -21.04
CA MET A 393 11.64 -3.62 -21.74
C MET A 393 11.90 -3.66 -23.26
N PRO A 394 10.90 -3.32 -24.11
CA PRO A 394 11.13 -3.22 -25.55
C PRO A 394 12.21 -2.17 -25.88
N ALA A 395 13.11 -2.48 -26.82
CA ALA A 395 14.25 -1.63 -27.17
C ALA A 395 13.88 -0.21 -27.66
N ASP A 396 12.64 0.00 -28.12
CA ASP A 396 12.08 1.27 -28.59
C ASP A 396 11.31 2.04 -27.51
N THR A 397 11.60 1.78 -26.23
CA THR A 397 10.92 2.39 -25.08
C THR A 397 11.75 3.49 -24.44
N GLU A 398 11.14 4.66 -24.25
CA GLU A 398 11.69 5.72 -23.40
C GLU A 398 11.40 5.34 -21.93
N LEU A 399 12.42 5.34 -21.07
CA LEU A 399 12.30 5.02 -19.64
C LEU A 399 12.49 6.28 -18.79
N ILE A 400 11.54 6.55 -17.90
CA ILE A 400 11.65 7.55 -16.84
C ILE A 400 11.66 6.83 -15.50
N ILE A 401 12.65 7.13 -14.66
CA ILE A 401 12.61 6.82 -13.23
C ILE A 401 12.49 8.13 -12.48
N CYS A 402 11.49 8.22 -11.60
CA CYS A 402 11.17 9.45 -10.88
C CYS A 402 10.95 9.14 -9.41
N SER A 403 11.62 9.90 -8.56
CA SER A 403 11.32 9.98 -7.13
C SER A 403 10.68 11.32 -6.81
N ASP A 404 9.93 11.39 -5.72
CA ASP A 404 9.07 12.52 -5.37
C ASP A 404 9.74 13.56 -4.47
N HIS A 405 9.91 13.28 -3.17
CA HIS A 405 10.47 14.22 -2.19
C HIS A 405 11.80 13.79 -1.58
N GLY A 406 12.32 12.61 -1.95
CA GLY A 406 13.47 12.02 -1.27
C GLY A 406 13.15 11.73 0.20
N PHE A 407 14.17 11.65 1.06
CA PHE A 407 13.94 11.28 2.46
C PHE A 407 15.09 11.71 3.37
N SER A 408 14.76 12.05 4.62
CA SER A 408 15.75 12.34 5.65
C SER A 408 15.22 11.97 7.03
N SER A 409 16.14 11.76 7.97
CA SER A 409 15.83 11.64 9.40
C SER A 409 15.05 12.82 9.94
N PHE A 410 14.22 12.57 10.95
CA PHE A 410 13.66 13.60 11.82
C PHE A 410 14.42 13.62 13.16
N ARG A 411 14.73 14.82 13.64
CA ARG A 411 15.40 15.09 14.92
C ARG A 411 14.56 16.05 15.74
N ARG A 412 14.58 15.91 17.06
CA ARG A 412 14.04 16.94 17.97
C ARG A 412 15.16 17.90 18.33
N ALA A 413 14.88 19.20 18.23
CA ALA A 413 15.81 20.27 18.59
C ALA A 413 15.99 20.36 20.12
#